data_AF-A0A932D6X7-F1
#
_entry.id   AF-A0A932D6X7-F1
#
_cell.length_a   1.000
_cell.length_b   1.000
_cell.length_c   1.000
_cell.angle_alpha   90.00
_cell.angle_beta   90.00
_cell.angle_gamma   90.00
#
_symmetry.space_group_name_H-M   'P 1'
#
loop_
_entity.id
_entity.type
_entity.pdbx_description
1 polymer ?
#
loop_
_entity_poly.entity_id
_entity_poly.type
_entity_poly.pdbx_seq_one_letter_code
_entity_poly.pdbx_strand_id
1 'polypeptide(L)'
;MKTNSLLTPGGATPRTHAAFTLIELLVVIAIIAILASLLLPALGKAKVKAQGIKCLSNLKQLQLCWEMYVGDNADQLPPNHSEFGGGRNWYNAGPSWLLGNTFLDENTSNIVNGLLFRYNSSVGIYKCPADRSTVRDRGKIPRHRSVSMSWCMNYEWDPGRNSLNAYRNVWHKQSEIILPSPTRALVLADEHENSIQDAVFAINTPGWDPFGVGLWCWLDLPATRHRNAANLSFADGHAEAWRLLEANTLKLGQRKGYLWDFGSPVTKKFDRDLMRFTKASKPVDLKAWNELPAP
;
A
#
# COMPACT_ATOMS: atom_id res chain seq x y z
N MET A 1 -38.11 -16.65 86.45
CA MET A 1 -36.67 -16.84 86.19
C MET A 1 -36.42 -16.82 84.68
N LYS A 2 -35.88 -15.71 84.17
CA LYS A 2 -34.91 -15.62 83.06
C LYS A 2 -34.63 -14.15 82.81
N THR A 3 -33.41 -13.75 83.17
CA THR A 3 -32.83 -12.42 83.10
C THR A 3 -32.49 -12.05 81.66
N ASN A 4 -33.03 -10.94 81.16
CA ASN A 4 -32.60 -10.35 79.88
C ASN A 4 -31.29 -9.60 80.09
N SER A 5 -30.20 -10.14 79.54
CA SER A 5 -28.91 -9.48 79.42
C SER A 5 -28.98 -8.39 78.35
N LEU A 6 -28.83 -7.13 78.76
CA LEU A 6 -28.67 -5.97 77.89
C LEU A 6 -27.32 -6.06 77.15
N LEU A 7 -27.37 -6.25 75.83
CA LEU A 7 -26.22 -6.09 74.94
C LEU A 7 -25.97 -4.58 74.76
N THR A 8 -24.83 -4.10 75.23
CA THR A 8 -24.31 -2.76 74.94
C THR A 8 -23.98 -2.62 73.45
N PRO A 9 -24.38 -1.53 72.76
CA PRO A 9 -23.95 -1.30 71.39
C PRO A 9 -22.47 -0.92 71.39
N GLY A 10 -21.64 -1.76 70.76
CA GLY A 10 -20.24 -1.44 70.50
C GLY A 10 -20.14 -0.18 69.64
N GLY A 11 -19.42 0.83 70.13
CA GLY A 11 -19.21 2.08 69.42
C GLY A 11 -18.52 1.85 68.08
N ALA A 12 -19.21 2.16 66.98
CA ALA A 12 -18.60 2.23 65.67
C ALA A 12 -17.68 3.47 65.63
N THR A 13 -16.38 3.25 65.51
CA THR A 13 -15.42 4.33 65.29
C THR A 13 -15.67 4.94 63.90
N PRO A 14 -15.85 6.27 63.79
CA PRO A 14 -16.02 6.90 62.49
C PRO A 14 -14.75 6.71 61.69
N ARG A 15 -14.83 5.99 60.57
CA ARG A 15 -13.77 5.94 59.57
C ARG A 15 -13.72 7.30 58.89
N THR A 16 -12.80 8.15 59.32
CA THR A 16 -12.45 9.38 58.62
C THR A 16 -11.86 9.00 57.27
N HIS A 17 -12.65 9.14 56.21
CA HIS A 17 -12.13 9.07 54.86
C HIS A 17 -11.22 10.28 54.64
N ALA A 18 -9.93 10.04 54.44
CA ALA A 18 -9.00 11.08 54.02
C ALA A 18 -9.47 11.65 52.67
N ALA A 19 -9.89 12.91 52.67
CA ALA A 19 -10.25 13.63 51.46
C ALA A 19 -8.98 14.19 50.81
N PHE A 20 -8.84 14.01 49.49
CA PHE A 20 -7.75 14.59 48.72
C PHE A 20 -7.82 16.12 48.77
N THR A 21 -6.68 16.77 49.01
CA THR A 21 -6.55 18.22 48.86
C THR A 21 -6.47 18.61 47.38
N LEU A 22 -6.86 19.84 47.07
CA LEU A 22 -6.74 20.39 45.71
C LEU A 22 -5.29 20.32 45.19
N ILE A 23 -4.31 20.56 46.06
CA ILE A 23 -2.88 20.53 45.71
C ILE A 23 -2.44 19.12 45.34
N GLU A 24 -2.82 18.10 46.11
CA GLU A 24 -2.48 16.71 45.81
C GLU A 24 -3.04 16.27 44.45
N LEU A 25 -4.29 16.64 44.15
CA LEU A 25 -4.88 16.38 42.84
C LEU A 25 -4.14 17.08 41.70
N LEU A 26 -3.79 18.36 41.89
CA LEU A 26 -3.06 19.16 40.90
C LEU A 26 -1.65 18.59 40.60
N VAL A 27 -0.94 18.13 41.63
CA VAL A 27 0.38 17.51 41.45
C VAL A 27 0.26 16.20 40.67
N VAL A 28 -0.75 15.38 40.97
CA VAL A 28 -0.97 14.10 40.27
C VAL A 28 -1.27 14.33 38.79
N ILE A 29 -2.18 15.25 38.45
CA ILE A 29 -2.48 15.54 37.04
C ILE A 29 -1.26 16.14 36.33
N ALA A 30 -0.44 16.95 37.03
CA ALA A 30 0.78 17.51 36.46
C ALA A 30 1.80 16.41 36.11
N ILE A 31 1.99 15.43 37.01
CA ILE A 31 2.87 14.28 36.75
C ILE A 31 2.35 13.45 35.58
N ILE A 32 1.05 13.14 35.55
CA ILE A 32 0.41 12.41 34.43
C ILE A 32 0.60 13.17 33.12
N ALA A 33 0.42 14.50 33.11
CA ALA A 33 0.59 15.33 31.92
C ALA A 33 2.04 15.29 31.41
N ILE A 34 3.04 15.37 32.30
CA ILE A 34 4.45 15.26 31.93
C ILE A 34 4.75 13.89 31.32
N LEU A 35 4.33 12.81 31.99
CA LEU A 35 4.54 11.44 31.49
C LEU A 35 3.85 11.21 30.15
N ALA A 36 2.60 11.66 29.99
CA ALA A 36 1.87 11.56 28.73
C ALA A 36 2.57 12.35 27.61
N SER A 37 3.11 13.54 27.90
CA SER A 37 3.80 14.37 26.91
C SER A 37 5.04 13.68 26.30
N LEU A 38 5.72 12.83 27.08
CA LEU A 38 6.87 12.04 26.63
C LEU A 38 6.45 10.75 25.91
N LEU A 39 5.34 10.14 26.33
CA LEU A 39 4.85 8.87 25.77
C LEU A 39 4.11 9.05 24.44
N LEU A 40 3.34 10.11 24.24
CA LEU A 40 2.53 10.31 23.03
C LEU A 40 3.36 10.37 21.74
N PRO A 41 4.50 11.09 21.66
CA PRO A 41 5.35 11.09 20.49
C PRO A 41 5.98 9.72 20.20
N ALA A 42 6.37 8.99 21.24
CA ALA A 42 6.94 7.65 21.13
C ALA A 42 5.90 6.63 20.64
N LEU A 43 4.69 6.67 21.20
CA LEU A 43 3.58 5.81 20.82
C LEU A 43 3.13 6.07 19.37
N GLY A 44 3.06 7.34 18.96
CA GLY A 44 2.75 7.71 17.58
C GLY A 44 3.77 7.13 16.59
N LYS A 45 5.07 7.27 16.89
CA LYS A 45 6.16 6.67 16.11
C LYS A 45 6.07 5.14 16.08
N ALA A 46 5.78 4.49 17.20
CA ALA A 46 5.65 3.04 17.30
C ALA A 46 4.47 2.51 16.47
N LYS A 47 3.31 3.20 16.54
CA LYS A 47 2.11 2.84 15.77
C LYS A 47 2.35 2.87 14.27
N VAL A 48 2.99 3.93 13.74
CA VAL A 48 3.31 4.03 12.30
C VAL A 48 4.24 2.88 11.87
N LYS A 49 5.23 2.54 12.69
CA LYS A 49 6.14 1.41 12.42
C LYS A 49 5.39 0.07 12.42
N ALA A 50 4.51 -0.15 13.40
CA ALA A 50 3.70 -1.36 13.48
C ALA A 50 2.76 -1.52 12.27
N GLN A 51 2.12 -0.42 11.83
CA GLN A 51 1.30 -0.42 10.61
C GLN A 51 2.14 -0.76 9.37
N GLY A 52 3.36 -0.24 9.27
CA GLY A 52 4.30 -0.59 8.18
C GLY A 52 4.66 -2.07 8.17
N ILE A 53 4.98 -2.65 9.32
CA ILE A 53 5.28 -4.08 9.46
C ILE A 53 4.06 -4.94 9.09
N LYS A 54 2.85 -4.54 9.53
CA LYS A 54 1.62 -5.25 9.19
C LYS A 54 1.31 -5.17 7.69
N CYS A 55 1.51 -4.00 7.07
CA CYS A 55 1.37 -3.85 5.62
C CYS A 55 2.36 -4.75 4.87
N LEU A 56 3.63 -4.80 5.29
CA LEU A 56 4.63 -5.68 4.70
C LEU A 56 4.26 -7.17 4.83
N SER A 57 3.75 -7.57 6.00
CA SER A 57 3.26 -8.93 6.25
C SER A 57 2.05 -9.28 5.38
N ASN A 58 1.12 -8.35 5.20
CA ASN A 58 -0.02 -8.52 4.29
C ASN A 58 0.46 -8.69 2.83
N LEU A 59 1.42 -7.86 2.41
CA LEU A 59 2.00 -7.93 1.07
C LEU A 59 2.72 -9.26 0.81
N LYS A 60 3.46 -9.77 1.80
CA LYS A 60 4.12 -11.08 1.72
C LYS A 60 3.10 -12.24 1.62
N GLN A 61 1.94 -12.14 2.27
CA GLN A 61 0.85 -13.12 2.10
C GLN A 61 0.25 -13.07 0.70
N LEU A 62 0.08 -11.87 0.14
CA LEU A 62 -0.41 -11.72 -1.23
C LEU A 62 0.63 -12.19 -2.27
N GLN A 63 1.92 -11.95 -2.02
CA GLN A 63 3.03 -12.49 -2.82
C GLN A 63 3.02 -14.03 -2.82
N LEU A 64 2.76 -14.66 -1.68
CA LEU A 64 2.61 -16.12 -1.63
C LEU A 64 1.44 -16.60 -2.49
N CYS A 65 0.31 -15.87 -2.51
CA CYS A 65 -0.82 -16.20 -3.39
C CYS A 65 -0.43 -16.13 -4.87
N TRP A 66 0.39 -15.13 -5.23
CA TRP A 66 0.95 -15.00 -6.58
C TRP A 66 1.84 -16.19 -6.94
N GLU A 67 2.74 -16.61 -6.04
CA GLU A 67 3.61 -17.79 -6.25
C GLU A 67 2.82 -19.09 -6.38
N MET A 68 1.79 -19.27 -5.53
CA MET A 68 0.90 -20.43 -5.61
C MET A 68 0.14 -20.47 -6.93
N TYR A 69 -0.34 -19.33 -7.43
CA TYR A 69 -0.95 -19.25 -8.76
C TYR A 69 0.03 -19.72 -9.84
N VAL A 70 1.27 -19.21 -9.83
CA VAL A 70 2.26 -19.61 -10.83
C VAL A 70 2.51 -21.12 -10.81
N GLY A 71 2.65 -21.70 -9.62
CA GLY A 71 2.81 -23.14 -9.42
C GLY A 71 1.65 -23.97 -9.99
N ASP A 72 0.41 -23.50 -9.80
CA ASP A 72 -0.81 -24.19 -10.25
C ASP A 72 -1.12 -23.96 -11.74
N ASN A 73 -0.51 -22.96 -12.39
CA ASN A 73 -0.84 -22.52 -13.74
C ASN A 73 0.32 -22.69 -14.73
N ALA A 74 1.13 -23.74 -14.57
CA ALA A 74 2.20 -24.11 -15.49
C ALA A 74 3.17 -22.95 -15.80
N ASP A 75 3.64 -22.30 -14.73
CA ASP A 75 4.59 -21.17 -14.76
C ASP A 75 4.00 -19.85 -15.29
N GLN A 76 2.70 -19.80 -15.61
CA GLN A 76 2.02 -18.58 -16.04
C GLN A 76 1.80 -17.63 -14.87
N LEU A 77 2.14 -16.36 -15.09
CA LEU A 77 1.85 -15.29 -14.15
C LEU A 77 0.33 -15.01 -14.09
N PRO A 78 -0.20 -14.59 -12.94
CA PRO A 78 -1.58 -14.14 -12.84
C PRO A 78 -1.86 -13.02 -13.85
N PRO A 79 -2.92 -13.11 -14.65
CA PRO A 79 -3.27 -12.05 -15.58
C PRO A 79 -3.52 -10.73 -14.85
N ASN A 80 -3.09 -9.62 -15.42
CA ASN A 80 -3.23 -8.28 -14.86
C ASN A 80 -3.93 -7.37 -15.88
N HIS A 81 -5.19 -7.68 -16.16
CA HIS A 81 -5.94 -7.06 -17.25
C HIS A 81 -6.58 -5.77 -16.79
N SER A 82 -6.29 -4.65 -17.45
CA SER A 82 -6.91 -3.34 -17.18
C SER A 82 -7.58 -2.77 -18.43
N GLU A 83 -8.74 -2.16 -18.22
CA GLU A 83 -9.55 -1.52 -19.26
C GLU A 83 -9.57 0.01 -19.10
N PHE A 84 -9.51 0.70 -20.23
CA PHE A 84 -9.50 2.16 -20.28
C PHE A 84 -10.87 2.73 -19.91
N GLY A 85 -10.95 3.36 -18.73
CA GLY A 85 -12.08 4.21 -18.37
C GLY A 85 -11.78 5.72 -18.48
N GLY A 86 -10.50 6.09 -18.57
CA GLY A 86 -10.02 7.48 -18.50
C GLY A 86 -10.18 8.10 -17.10
N GLY A 87 -9.29 9.03 -16.73
CA GLY A 87 -9.34 9.67 -15.41
C GLY A 87 -9.30 8.63 -14.29
N ARG A 88 -10.19 8.69 -13.29
CA ARG A 88 -10.27 7.69 -12.20
C ARG A 88 -11.08 6.42 -12.53
N ASN A 89 -11.52 6.23 -13.77
CA ASN A 89 -12.51 5.21 -14.11
C ASN A 89 -11.92 3.92 -14.68
N TRP A 90 -10.61 3.80 -14.80
CA TRP A 90 -9.91 2.55 -15.08
C TRP A 90 -10.29 1.40 -14.15
N TYR A 91 -10.32 0.18 -14.65
CA TYR A 91 -10.70 -0.98 -13.85
C TYR A 91 -10.11 -2.27 -14.41
N ASN A 92 -9.95 -3.27 -13.56
CA ASN A 92 -9.63 -4.62 -14.01
C ASN A 92 -10.91 -5.41 -14.31
N ALA A 93 -10.89 -6.14 -15.41
CA ALA A 93 -11.98 -6.98 -15.86
C ALA A 93 -11.45 -8.27 -16.51
N GLY A 94 -12.36 -9.19 -16.82
CA GLY A 94 -12.00 -10.51 -17.31
C GLY A 94 -11.29 -11.37 -16.25
N PRO A 95 -10.64 -12.48 -16.64
CA PRO A 95 -9.79 -13.23 -15.73
C PRO A 95 -8.58 -12.35 -15.37
N SER A 96 -8.52 -11.87 -14.13
CA SER A 96 -7.41 -11.05 -13.61
C SER A 96 -7.13 -11.40 -12.15
N TRP A 97 -5.92 -11.15 -11.69
CA TRP A 97 -5.47 -11.38 -10.31
C TRP A 97 -6.39 -10.71 -9.29
N LEU A 98 -6.94 -9.55 -9.69
CA LEU A 98 -7.92 -8.75 -8.99
C LEU A 98 -8.83 -8.04 -10.01
N LEU A 99 -10.09 -7.81 -9.65
CA LEU A 99 -11.08 -7.09 -10.46
C LEU A 99 -11.34 -5.67 -9.95
N GLY A 100 -12.05 -4.88 -10.75
CA GLY A 100 -12.71 -3.66 -10.31
C GLY A 100 -11.82 -2.44 -10.20
N ASN A 101 -12.28 -1.48 -9.41
CA ASN A 101 -11.65 -0.19 -9.21
C ASN A 101 -11.83 0.25 -7.75
N THR A 102 -10.74 0.30 -6.98
CA THR A 102 -10.79 0.58 -5.53
C THR A 102 -11.36 1.98 -5.20
N PHE A 103 -11.29 2.93 -6.13
CA PHE A 103 -11.87 4.26 -5.96
C PHE A 103 -13.40 4.22 -6.07
N LEU A 104 -13.97 3.26 -6.81
CA LEU A 104 -15.40 3.12 -7.05
C LEU A 104 -16.05 1.97 -6.27
N ASP A 105 -15.28 0.97 -5.86
CA ASP A 105 -15.75 -0.26 -5.21
C ASP A 105 -16.30 0.00 -3.81
N GLU A 106 -17.62 -0.09 -3.65
CA GLU A 106 -18.32 0.11 -2.38
C GLU A 106 -18.32 -1.13 -1.46
N ASN A 107 -17.83 -2.26 -1.96
CA ASN A 107 -17.76 -3.52 -1.24
C ASN A 107 -16.57 -4.37 -1.73
N THR A 108 -16.42 -5.56 -1.16
CA THR A 108 -15.25 -6.42 -1.39
C THR A 108 -15.45 -7.44 -2.51
N SER A 109 -16.56 -7.41 -3.25
CA SER A 109 -16.89 -8.46 -4.25
C SER A 109 -15.81 -8.58 -5.32
N ASN A 110 -15.23 -7.47 -5.75
CA ASN A 110 -14.14 -7.48 -6.75
C ASN A 110 -12.84 -8.11 -6.22
N ILE A 111 -12.59 -8.04 -4.91
CA ILE A 111 -11.51 -8.78 -4.26
C ILE A 111 -11.84 -10.27 -4.23
N VAL A 112 -13.04 -10.63 -3.79
CA VAL A 112 -13.48 -12.03 -3.66
C VAL A 112 -13.47 -12.77 -5.00
N ASN A 113 -13.81 -12.08 -6.08
CA ASN A 113 -13.86 -12.63 -7.43
C ASN A 113 -12.52 -12.60 -8.18
N GLY A 114 -11.46 -12.04 -7.61
CA GLY A 114 -10.12 -12.02 -8.20
C GLY A 114 -9.44 -13.39 -8.15
N LEU A 115 -8.62 -13.71 -9.16
CA LEU A 115 -8.01 -15.04 -9.29
C LEU A 115 -7.08 -15.42 -8.12
N LEU A 116 -6.48 -14.45 -7.43
CA LEU A 116 -5.60 -14.74 -6.29
C LEU A 116 -6.35 -15.03 -4.98
N PHE A 117 -7.62 -14.64 -4.87
CA PHE A 117 -8.37 -14.74 -3.61
C PHE A 117 -8.53 -16.18 -3.12
N ARG A 118 -8.55 -17.16 -4.04
CA ARG A 118 -8.66 -18.59 -3.70
C ARG A 118 -7.47 -19.14 -2.91
N TYR A 119 -6.30 -18.52 -3.00
CA TYR A 119 -5.09 -18.96 -2.28
C TYR A 119 -5.02 -18.38 -0.87
N ASN A 120 -5.70 -17.26 -0.62
CA ASN A 120 -5.93 -16.71 0.71
C ASN A 120 -7.20 -15.86 0.73
N SER A 121 -8.26 -16.37 1.35
CA SER A 121 -9.59 -15.74 1.40
C SER A 121 -9.69 -14.56 2.39
N SER A 122 -8.56 -14.03 2.85
CA SER A 122 -8.51 -12.90 3.80
C SER A 122 -8.48 -11.57 3.06
N VAL A 123 -9.63 -10.90 2.94
CA VAL A 123 -9.73 -9.56 2.31
C VAL A 123 -8.74 -8.55 2.91
N GLY A 124 -8.44 -8.65 4.21
CA GLY A 124 -7.55 -7.73 4.91
C GLY A 124 -6.11 -7.68 4.38
N ILE A 125 -5.66 -8.65 3.58
CA ILE A 125 -4.30 -8.65 3.02
C ILE A 125 -4.14 -7.67 1.84
N TYR A 126 -5.24 -7.24 1.21
CA TYR A 126 -5.23 -6.32 0.07
C TYR A 126 -5.13 -4.84 0.50
N LYS A 127 -5.26 -4.55 1.80
CA LYS A 127 -5.33 -3.20 2.35
C LYS A 127 -4.17 -2.90 3.30
N CYS A 128 -3.58 -1.72 3.13
CA CYS A 128 -2.64 -1.18 4.09
C CYS A 128 -3.40 -0.63 5.33
N PRO A 129 -3.06 -1.03 6.57
CA PRO A 129 -3.73 -0.53 7.79
C PRO A 129 -3.43 0.95 8.10
N ALA A 130 -2.49 1.58 7.39
CA ALA A 130 -2.24 3.02 7.48
C ALA A 130 -3.08 3.82 6.48
N ASP A 131 -3.64 3.18 5.46
CA ASP A 131 -4.45 3.84 4.45
C ASP A 131 -5.86 4.13 4.99
N ARG A 132 -6.22 5.42 4.99
CA ARG A 132 -7.51 5.95 5.47
C ARG A 132 -8.40 6.47 4.35
N SER A 133 -8.04 6.21 3.11
CA SER A 133 -8.81 6.62 1.94
C SER A 133 -10.20 6.02 1.94
N THR A 134 -11.12 6.75 1.29
CA THR A 134 -12.52 6.34 1.18
C THR A 134 -12.93 6.27 -0.28
N VAL A 135 -13.94 5.44 -0.56
CA VAL A 135 -14.56 5.34 -1.88
C VAL A 135 -15.02 6.73 -2.31
N ARG A 136 -14.65 7.10 -3.54
CA ARG A 136 -14.91 8.42 -4.11
C ARG A 136 -14.38 9.63 -3.31
N ASP A 137 -13.49 9.38 -2.34
CA ASP A 137 -13.00 10.37 -1.37
C ASP A 137 -14.12 11.12 -0.61
N ARG A 138 -15.27 10.44 -0.38
CA ARG A 138 -16.46 11.04 0.25
C ARG A 138 -16.51 10.91 1.76
N GLY A 139 -15.53 10.28 2.39
CA GLY A 139 -15.46 10.12 3.85
C GLY A 139 -16.44 9.08 4.44
N LYS A 140 -17.12 8.28 3.61
CA LYS A 140 -18.18 7.35 4.05
C LYS A 140 -17.71 5.90 4.15
N ILE A 141 -17.22 5.35 3.05
CA ILE A 141 -16.85 3.93 2.94
C ILE A 141 -15.33 3.84 2.83
N PRO A 142 -14.61 3.20 3.77
CA PRO A 142 -13.17 2.96 3.63
C PRO A 142 -12.89 2.14 2.37
N ARG A 143 -11.86 2.50 1.58
CA ARG A 143 -11.48 1.69 0.42
C ARG A 143 -10.95 0.34 0.88
N HIS A 144 -11.21 -0.70 0.09
CA HIS A 144 -10.88 -2.08 0.45
C HIS A 144 -9.48 -2.55 0.00
N ARG A 145 -8.77 -1.72 -0.78
CA ARG A 145 -7.42 -2.04 -1.27
C ARG A 145 -6.47 -0.84 -1.25
N SER A 146 -5.18 -1.14 -1.08
CA SER A 146 -4.05 -0.22 -1.26
C SER A 146 -2.92 -0.78 -2.12
N VAL A 147 -3.03 -2.01 -2.63
CA VAL A 147 -1.95 -2.72 -3.32
C VAL A 147 -2.26 -2.88 -4.80
N SER A 148 -1.28 -2.63 -5.65
CA SER A 148 -1.37 -2.84 -7.11
C SER A 148 -0.22 -3.74 -7.57
N MET A 149 -0.42 -4.42 -8.71
CA MET A 149 0.59 -5.29 -9.31
C MET A 149 1.30 -4.54 -10.42
N SER A 150 2.63 -4.63 -10.43
CA SER A 150 3.49 -4.10 -11.49
C SER A 150 2.92 -4.48 -12.85
N TRP A 151 2.81 -3.49 -13.74
CA TRP A 151 2.39 -3.73 -15.10
C TRP A 151 3.36 -4.63 -15.89
N CYS A 152 4.57 -4.90 -15.39
CA CYS A 152 5.46 -5.88 -16.02
C CYS A 152 5.03 -7.32 -15.77
N MET A 153 4.09 -7.55 -14.83
CA MET A 153 3.58 -8.87 -14.49
C MET A 153 2.28 -9.13 -15.25
N ASN A 154 2.42 -9.78 -16.42
CA ASN A 154 1.34 -10.26 -17.27
C ASN A 154 0.20 -9.26 -17.49
N TYR A 155 0.59 -8.00 -17.68
CA TYR A 155 -0.36 -6.95 -17.99
C TYR A 155 -0.85 -7.09 -19.42
N GLU A 156 -2.16 -7.00 -19.56
CA GLU A 156 -2.81 -6.91 -20.85
C GLU A 156 -3.74 -5.70 -20.84
N TRP A 157 -3.55 -4.87 -21.86
CA TRP A 157 -4.46 -3.79 -22.20
C TRP A 157 -5.29 -4.23 -23.39
N ASP A 158 -6.62 -4.07 -23.30
CA ASP A 158 -7.62 -4.28 -24.37
C ASP A 158 -7.13 -5.21 -25.51
N PRO A 159 -7.53 -6.50 -25.53
CA PRO A 159 -7.11 -7.44 -26.57
C PRO A 159 -7.42 -7.01 -28.01
N GLY A 160 -8.22 -5.95 -28.23
CA GLY A 160 -8.61 -5.44 -29.55
C GLY A 160 -7.86 -4.20 -30.08
N ARG A 161 -7.07 -3.46 -29.29
CA ARG A 161 -6.43 -2.20 -29.75
C ARG A 161 -4.97 -2.07 -29.28
N ASN A 162 -4.01 -2.25 -30.20
CA ASN A 162 -2.56 -2.06 -29.97
C ASN A 162 -1.94 -2.89 -28.81
N SER A 163 -2.61 -3.96 -28.37
CA SER A 163 -2.18 -4.88 -27.30
C SER A 163 -0.81 -5.53 -27.55
N LEU A 164 -0.40 -5.69 -28.81
CA LEU A 164 0.86 -6.33 -29.20
C LEU A 164 2.12 -5.69 -28.59
N ASN A 165 2.16 -4.37 -28.43
CA ASN A 165 3.34 -3.70 -27.86
C ASN A 165 3.40 -3.86 -26.34
N ALA A 166 2.27 -3.73 -25.64
CA ALA A 166 2.21 -3.97 -24.20
C ALA A 166 2.54 -5.43 -23.88
N TYR A 167 1.93 -6.37 -24.61
CA TYR A 167 2.17 -7.81 -24.44
C TYR A 167 3.65 -8.18 -24.56
N ARG A 168 4.35 -7.70 -25.60
CA ARG A 168 5.79 -7.98 -25.77
C ARG A 168 6.68 -7.41 -24.64
N ASN A 169 6.22 -6.33 -24.01
CA ASN A 169 7.00 -5.56 -23.05
C ASN A 169 6.78 -5.99 -21.59
N VAL A 170 6.09 -7.11 -21.36
CA VAL A 170 5.80 -7.66 -20.02
C VAL A 170 6.23 -9.13 -19.94
N TRP A 171 6.36 -9.67 -18.73
CA TRP A 171 6.56 -11.10 -18.54
C TRP A 171 5.21 -11.80 -18.49
N HIS A 172 5.10 -12.96 -19.12
CA HIS A 172 3.92 -13.82 -19.03
C HIS A 172 4.17 -15.04 -18.16
N LYS A 173 5.45 -15.42 -17.99
CA LYS A 173 5.87 -16.53 -17.16
C LYS A 173 6.89 -16.13 -16.11
N GLN A 174 6.92 -16.82 -14.98
CA GLN A 174 7.91 -16.53 -13.93
C GLN A 174 9.33 -16.87 -14.42
N SER A 175 9.49 -17.93 -15.21
CA SER A 175 10.79 -18.30 -15.83
C SER A 175 11.37 -17.24 -16.80
N GLU A 176 10.56 -16.31 -17.29
CA GLU A 176 11.02 -15.21 -18.16
C GLU A 176 11.67 -14.06 -17.37
N ILE A 177 11.51 -14.04 -16.05
CA ILE A 177 12.01 -12.98 -15.15
C ILE A 177 13.51 -13.21 -14.89
N ILE A 178 14.33 -12.90 -15.89
CA ILE A 178 15.78 -13.04 -15.83
C ILE A 178 16.45 -11.70 -15.53
N LEU A 179 15.91 -10.61 -16.10
CA LEU A 179 16.47 -9.26 -16.00
C LEU A 179 15.36 -8.22 -15.84
N PRO A 180 15.31 -7.45 -14.73
CA PRO A 180 16.14 -7.61 -13.52
C PRO A 180 16.05 -9.02 -12.92
N SER A 181 17.05 -9.40 -12.14
CA SER A 181 17.03 -10.68 -11.41
C SER A 181 15.73 -10.82 -10.62
N PRO A 182 15.21 -12.04 -10.36
CA PRO A 182 13.97 -12.22 -9.61
C PRO A 182 13.92 -11.45 -8.28
N THR A 183 15.07 -11.35 -7.59
CA THR A 183 15.30 -10.56 -6.38
C THR A 183 15.14 -9.04 -6.53
N ARG A 184 14.95 -8.54 -7.74
CA ARG A 184 14.84 -7.12 -8.08
C ARG A 184 13.62 -6.81 -8.95
N ALA A 185 12.97 -7.83 -9.52
CA ALA A 185 11.77 -7.65 -10.32
C ALA A 185 10.55 -7.39 -9.42
N LEU A 186 10.00 -6.18 -9.50
CA LEU A 186 8.85 -5.74 -8.70
C LEU A 186 7.58 -6.49 -9.12
N VAL A 187 6.89 -7.11 -8.16
CA VAL A 187 5.61 -7.79 -8.37
C VAL A 187 4.45 -6.94 -7.82
N LEU A 188 4.39 -6.70 -6.51
CA LEU A 188 3.31 -5.93 -5.88
C LEU A 188 3.86 -4.69 -5.18
N ALA A 189 3.08 -3.61 -5.19
CA ALA A 189 3.41 -2.35 -4.52
C ALA A 189 2.24 -1.84 -3.67
N ASP A 190 2.53 -1.40 -2.43
CA ASP A 190 1.63 -0.52 -1.70
C ASP A 190 1.59 0.84 -2.41
N GLU A 191 0.45 1.15 -3.00
CA GLU A 191 0.25 2.31 -3.84
C GLU A 191 -0.38 3.47 -3.05
N HIS A 192 -0.07 4.69 -3.49
CA HIS A 192 -0.63 5.90 -2.95
C HIS A 192 -2.14 5.98 -3.17
N GLU A 193 -2.87 6.42 -2.15
CA GLU A 193 -4.34 6.48 -2.17
C GLU A 193 -4.90 7.41 -3.25
N ASN A 194 -4.08 8.35 -3.71
CA ASN A 194 -4.47 9.33 -4.69
C ASN A 194 -4.08 8.97 -6.13
N SER A 195 -3.21 7.97 -6.36
CA SER A 195 -2.98 7.43 -7.71
C SER A 195 -3.84 6.19 -7.96
N ILE A 196 -4.06 5.37 -6.92
CA ILE A 196 -4.66 4.05 -7.05
C ILE A 196 -6.11 4.06 -7.54
N GLN A 197 -6.39 3.24 -8.56
CA GLN A 197 -7.71 3.07 -9.18
C GLN A 197 -7.96 1.58 -9.49
N ASP A 198 -7.41 1.08 -10.58
CA ASP A 198 -7.24 -0.30 -10.97
C ASP A 198 -6.10 -0.95 -10.17
N ALA A 199 -5.88 -2.22 -10.43
CA ALA A 199 -4.94 -3.09 -9.77
C ALA A 199 -3.56 -3.09 -10.45
N VAL A 200 -3.27 -2.08 -11.27
CA VAL A 200 -2.02 -1.97 -12.02
C VAL A 200 -1.14 -0.89 -11.40
N PHE A 201 0.13 -1.22 -11.22
CA PHE A 201 1.16 -0.27 -10.83
C PHE A 201 2.08 -0.03 -12.02
N ALA A 202 1.85 1.07 -12.72
CA ALA A 202 2.60 1.48 -13.88
C ALA A 202 3.76 2.39 -13.50
N ILE A 203 4.91 2.17 -14.13
CA ILE A 203 6.10 3.01 -14.03
C ILE A 203 6.60 3.21 -15.45
N ASN A 204 6.88 4.46 -15.85
CA ASN A 204 7.48 4.70 -17.15
C ASN A 204 8.79 3.92 -17.31
N THR A 205 8.86 3.16 -18.40
CA THR A 205 10.03 2.38 -18.78
C THR A 205 10.64 2.93 -20.06
N PRO A 206 11.97 3.10 -20.11
CA PRO A 206 12.64 3.49 -21.34
C PRO A 206 12.34 2.52 -22.48
N GLY A 207 12.00 3.07 -23.66
CA GLY A 207 11.60 2.28 -24.83
C GLY A 207 10.13 1.84 -24.83
N TRP A 208 9.37 2.10 -23.76
CA TRP A 208 7.93 1.85 -23.70
C TRP A 208 7.22 2.97 -22.94
N ASP A 209 6.72 3.93 -23.74
CA ASP A 209 5.92 5.06 -23.29
C ASP A 209 4.50 4.94 -23.87
N PRO A 210 3.61 4.18 -23.21
CA PRO A 210 2.26 3.92 -23.73
C PRO A 210 1.33 5.13 -23.68
N PHE A 211 1.68 6.20 -22.95
CA PHE A 211 0.83 7.38 -22.80
C PHE A 211 1.45 8.66 -23.35
N GLY A 212 2.59 8.57 -24.05
CA GLY A 212 3.30 9.73 -24.58
C GLY A 212 3.87 10.64 -23.48
N VAL A 213 4.08 10.09 -22.29
CA VAL A 213 4.66 10.81 -21.16
C VAL A 213 6.15 10.58 -21.06
N GLY A 214 6.87 11.70 -20.98
CA GLY A 214 8.32 11.67 -20.84
C GLY A 214 8.79 10.78 -19.68
N LEU A 215 9.99 10.21 -19.85
CA LEU A 215 10.72 9.60 -18.74
C LEU A 215 10.79 10.59 -17.56
N TRP A 216 10.90 10.06 -16.33
CA TRP A 216 10.97 10.86 -15.10
C TRP A 216 9.64 11.46 -14.60
N CYS A 217 8.52 10.78 -14.86
CA CYS A 217 7.26 11.03 -14.16
C CYS A 217 6.67 9.74 -13.56
N TRP A 218 5.91 9.91 -12.47
CA TRP A 218 5.14 8.83 -11.88
C TRP A 218 3.84 8.66 -12.66
N LEU A 219 3.58 7.46 -13.18
CA LEU A 219 2.26 7.06 -13.64
C LEU A 219 1.40 6.73 -12.42
N ASP A 220 1.84 5.72 -11.65
CA ASP A 220 1.31 5.39 -10.34
C ASP A 220 2.34 5.69 -9.26
N LEU A 221 1.91 6.26 -8.15
CA LEU A 221 2.80 6.73 -7.09
C LEU A 221 2.88 5.69 -5.98
N PRO A 222 4.08 5.30 -5.51
CA PRO A 222 4.20 4.44 -4.35
C PRO A 222 3.69 5.14 -3.08
N ALA A 223 3.16 4.36 -2.13
CA ALA A 223 2.66 4.89 -0.87
C ALA A 223 3.75 5.66 -0.09
N THR A 224 3.34 6.72 0.60
CA THR A 224 4.23 7.54 1.45
C THR A 224 3.96 7.36 2.95
N ARG A 225 2.94 6.56 3.30
CA ARG A 225 2.34 6.45 4.64
C ARG A 225 3.26 5.84 5.70
N HIS A 226 4.31 5.09 5.32
CA HIS A 226 5.20 4.41 6.26
C HIS A 226 6.49 5.18 6.56
N ARG A 227 6.35 6.46 6.97
CA ARG A 227 7.48 7.41 7.10
C ARG A 227 8.22 7.58 5.78
N ASN A 228 7.49 7.98 4.74
CA ASN A 228 8.01 8.17 3.39
C ASN A 228 8.56 6.86 2.81
N ALA A 229 7.89 5.74 3.06
CA ALA A 229 8.25 4.46 2.49
C ALA A 229 7.01 3.71 1.99
N ALA A 230 7.22 2.91 0.95
CA ALA A 230 6.26 1.96 0.40
C ALA A 230 6.76 0.53 0.65
N ASN A 231 5.84 -0.39 0.88
CA ASN A 231 6.16 -1.82 0.94
C ASN A 231 5.99 -2.43 -0.44
N LEU A 232 6.95 -3.25 -0.86
CA LEU A 232 7.02 -3.87 -2.18
C LEU A 232 7.31 -5.36 -2.05
N SER A 233 6.89 -6.17 -3.03
CA SER A 233 7.28 -7.58 -3.17
C SER A 233 7.99 -7.84 -4.49
N PHE A 234 8.79 -8.90 -4.53
CA PHE A 234 9.67 -9.24 -5.64
C PHE A 234 9.47 -10.67 -6.12
N ALA A 235 9.91 -10.97 -7.34
CA ALA A 235 9.60 -12.22 -8.04
C ALA A 235 10.28 -13.48 -7.47
N ASP A 236 11.28 -13.33 -6.60
CA ASP A 236 11.83 -14.41 -5.75
C ASP A 236 11.03 -14.63 -4.45
N GLY A 237 9.95 -13.89 -4.27
CA GLY A 237 9.03 -14.01 -3.16
C GLY A 237 9.26 -13.05 -2.02
N HIS A 238 10.43 -12.43 -1.86
CA HIS A 238 10.65 -11.56 -0.70
C HIS A 238 9.83 -10.26 -0.80
N ALA A 239 9.72 -9.58 0.34
CA ALA A 239 9.10 -8.27 0.42
C ALA A 239 9.95 -7.36 1.29
N GLU A 240 10.09 -6.10 0.90
CA GLU A 240 10.84 -5.10 1.65
C GLU A 240 10.21 -3.70 1.56
N ALA A 241 10.65 -2.82 2.46
CA ALA A 241 10.20 -1.43 2.49
C ALA A 241 11.22 -0.53 1.77
N TRP A 242 10.76 0.23 0.78
CA TRP A 242 11.57 1.22 0.08
C TRP A 242 11.27 2.61 0.60
N ARG A 243 12.27 3.25 1.21
CA ARG A 243 12.20 4.65 1.60
C ARG A 243 12.40 5.54 0.38
N LEU A 244 11.44 6.43 0.16
CA LEU A 244 11.47 7.47 -0.86
C LEU A 244 12.35 8.62 -0.39
N LEU A 245 13.27 9.04 -1.24
CA LEU A 245 14.33 10.00 -0.94
C LEU A 245 14.08 11.36 -1.59
N GLU A 246 13.39 11.39 -2.72
CA GLU A 246 13.25 12.58 -3.54
C GLU A 246 12.19 13.51 -2.99
N ALA A 247 12.61 14.74 -2.67
CA ALA A 247 11.74 15.74 -2.05
C ALA A 247 10.47 16.00 -2.87
N ASN A 248 10.54 15.83 -4.19
CA ASN A 248 9.41 16.08 -5.06
C ASN A 248 8.47 14.88 -5.18
N THR A 249 8.99 13.65 -5.15
CA THR A 249 8.17 12.45 -4.91
C THR A 249 7.37 12.61 -3.62
N LEU A 250 7.99 13.12 -2.55
CA LEU A 250 7.30 13.38 -1.28
C LEU A 250 6.28 14.53 -1.36
N LYS A 251 6.60 15.63 -2.05
CA LYS A 251 5.65 16.73 -2.29
C LYS A 251 4.45 16.26 -3.11
N LEU A 252 4.67 15.41 -4.11
CA LEU A 252 3.61 14.82 -4.93
C LEU A 252 2.68 13.97 -4.07
N GLY A 253 3.20 13.11 -3.20
CA GLY A 253 2.38 12.33 -2.26
C GLY A 253 1.58 13.17 -1.27
N GLN A 254 1.98 14.42 -1.02
CA GLN A 254 1.22 15.35 -0.17
C GLN A 254 0.12 16.11 -0.92
N ARG A 255 0.08 16.05 -2.26
CA ARG A 255 -0.96 16.72 -3.05
C ARG A 255 -2.31 16.06 -2.80
N LYS A 256 -3.33 16.90 -2.60
CA LYS A 256 -4.73 16.48 -2.49
C LYS A 256 -5.34 16.27 -3.87
N GLY A 257 -6.31 15.36 -3.94
CA GLY A 257 -7.01 15.06 -5.20
C GLY A 257 -6.28 14.00 -6.01
N TYR A 258 -6.80 13.71 -7.21
CA TYR A 258 -6.27 12.66 -8.07
C TYR A 258 -4.85 12.97 -8.55
N LEU A 259 -3.95 12.01 -8.40
CA LEU A 259 -2.56 12.07 -8.86
C LEU A 259 -2.43 11.24 -10.14
N TRP A 260 -3.02 11.76 -11.21
CA TRP A 260 -2.85 11.22 -12.55
C TRP A 260 -2.48 12.38 -13.45
N ASP A 261 -1.22 12.75 -13.28
CA ASP A 261 -0.65 13.97 -13.83
C ASP A 261 0.41 13.54 -14.83
N PHE A 262 -0.03 13.24 -16.05
CA PHE A 262 0.80 12.93 -17.22
C PHE A 262 1.75 14.07 -17.64
N GLY A 263 2.05 15.03 -16.76
CA GLY A 263 2.75 16.25 -17.15
C GLY A 263 3.32 17.11 -16.02
N SER A 264 2.99 16.89 -14.74
CA SER A 264 3.79 17.51 -13.67
C SER A 264 5.11 16.77 -13.54
N PRO A 265 6.23 17.38 -13.95
CA PRO A 265 7.52 16.75 -13.81
C PRO A 265 7.74 16.43 -12.34
N VAL A 266 7.97 15.15 -12.06
CA VAL A 266 8.73 14.74 -10.90
C VAL A 266 10.20 14.94 -11.28
N THR A 267 10.50 16.21 -11.51
CA THR A 267 11.69 16.90 -11.06
C THR A 267 13.05 16.28 -11.31
N LYS A 268 13.82 17.03 -12.10
CA LYS A 268 15.26 16.88 -12.31
C LYS A 268 15.64 15.53 -12.93
N LYS A 269 16.46 15.63 -13.96
CA LYS A 269 17.31 14.54 -14.46
C LYS A 269 17.86 13.71 -13.28
N PHE A 270 17.62 12.40 -13.28
CA PHE A 270 18.07 11.42 -12.26
C PHE A 270 17.30 11.42 -10.91
N ASP A 271 15.97 11.51 -10.91
CA ASP A 271 15.16 11.18 -9.73
C ASP A 271 15.47 9.74 -9.26
N ARG A 272 16.07 9.62 -8.07
CA ARG A 272 16.57 8.33 -7.56
C ARG A 272 15.45 7.36 -7.24
N ASP A 273 14.28 7.86 -6.85
CA ASP A 273 13.14 7.00 -6.53
C ASP A 273 12.61 6.39 -7.83
N LEU A 274 12.31 7.21 -8.84
CA LEU A 274 11.88 6.75 -10.16
C LEU A 274 12.90 5.82 -10.80
N MET A 275 14.19 6.17 -10.79
CA MET A 275 15.24 5.26 -11.26
C MET A 275 15.14 3.90 -10.58
N ARG A 276 15.02 3.85 -9.25
CA ARG A 276 14.97 2.59 -8.52
C ARG A 276 13.77 1.72 -8.95
N PHE A 277 12.60 2.32 -9.15
CA PHE A 277 11.38 1.64 -9.60
C PHE A 277 11.45 1.22 -11.07
N THR A 278 11.94 2.09 -11.96
CA THR A 278 12.19 1.75 -13.37
C THR A 278 13.19 0.60 -13.47
N LYS A 279 14.21 0.54 -12.61
CA LYS A 279 15.19 -0.55 -12.60
C LYS A 279 14.63 -1.89 -12.11
N ALA A 280 13.52 -1.87 -11.38
CA ALA A 280 12.80 -3.05 -10.92
C ALA A 280 11.71 -3.52 -11.91
N SER A 281 11.51 -2.78 -13.01
CA SER A 281 10.60 -3.10 -14.10
C SER A 281 11.31 -3.87 -15.23
N LYS A 282 10.56 -4.49 -16.14
CA LYS A 282 11.11 -5.18 -17.31
C LYS A 282 11.80 -4.17 -18.24
N PRO A 283 13.09 -4.36 -18.58
CA PRO A 283 13.76 -3.50 -19.55
C PRO A 283 13.31 -3.86 -20.97
N VAL A 284 12.82 -2.87 -21.70
CA VAL A 284 12.34 -3.04 -23.09
C VAL A 284 13.47 -2.86 -24.12
N ASP A 285 14.48 -2.03 -23.79
CA ASP A 285 15.74 -1.91 -24.55
C ASP A 285 16.94 -1.90 -23.60
N LEU A 286 17.71 -3.00 -23.65
CA LEU A 286 18.87 -3.23 -22.79
C LEU A 286 20.06 -2.31 -23.10
N LYS A 287 20.20 -1.84 -24.35
CA LYS A 287 21.26 -0.90 -24.74
C LYS A 287 20.91 0.51 -24.28
N ALA A 288 19.65 0.91 -24.48
CA ALA A 288 19.17 2.21 -24.03
C ALA A 288 19.31 2.39 -22.51
N TRP A 289 19.11 1.36 -21.69
CA TRP A 289 19.09 1.48 -20.22
C TRP A 289 20.38 2.06 -19.59
N ASN A 290 21.55 1.80 -20.18
CA ASN A 290 22.84 2.34 -19.74
C ASN A 290 23.24 3.63 -20.49
N GLU A 291 22.58 3.91 -21.61
CA GLU A 291 22.88 5.02 -22.52
C GLU A 291 21.81 6.13 -22.47
N LEU A 292 20.78 5.99 -21.60
CA LEU A 292 19.64 6.91 -21.55
C LEU A 292 20.17 8.34 -21.45
N PRO A 293 19.98 9.16 -22.51
CA PRO A 293 20.29 10.55 -22.40
C PRO A 293 19.38 11.12 -21.32
N ALA A 294 19.97 12.00 -20.54
CA ALA A 294 19.17 12.94 -19.82
C ALA A 294 18.30 13.76 -20.78
N PRO A 295 17.19 14.33 -20.30
CA PRO A 295 16.62 15.48 -20.98
C PRO A 295 17.67 16.58 -21.17
#